data_AF-A0A1M5ECL6-F1
#
_entry.id   AF-A0A1M5ECL6-F1
#
_cell.length_a   1.000
_cell.length_b   1.000
_cell.length_c   1.000
_cell.angle_alpha   90.00
_cell.angle_beta   90.00
_cell.angle_gamma   90.00
#
_symmetry.space_group_name_H-M   'P 1'
#
loop_
_entity.id
_entity.type
_entity.pdbx_description
1 polymer ?
#
loop_
_entity_poly.entity_id
_entity_poly.type
_entity_poly.pdbx_seq_one_letter_code
_entity_poly.pdbx_strand_id
1 'polypeptide(L)'
;MESKNLANSIAFQLFKVRENKIKVHEIIGVKQFTDDDSWIVEENKLNESLEAMRLIFQKDLLELKRKSLEDDYYFFDCSFQVYTNTYQHRFREFQDQNYDAEQEDFLKYEIEKHFRPFQNRFFWHKEEKMDYSEYAEDINCFNITLRKKQHYLVNLLKDKGWSTKVEILKPSETELINNSLDPVTITFSPLELENFSAKTLSNDSILSDKIKWNGGPAQLGFIFRNLVEEGYIDSPVTKEGEVNCSAFARQLIEHFNLKTTPASLAKYLNLQNSKFEEASRNFLSEDFNLPDIRRVS
;
A
#
# COMPACT_ATOMS: atom_id res chain seq x y z
N MET A 1 -20.51 -11.89 -18.91
CA MET A 1 -21.04 -13.19 -18.41
C MET A 1 -19.92 -14.20 -18.18
N GLU A 2 -18.84 -14.14 -18.96
CA GLU A 2 -17.69 -15.03 -18.81
C GLU A 2 -17.00 -14.89 -17.45
N SER A 3 -16.85 -13.65 -16.93
CA SER A 3 -16.22 -13.40 -15.63
C SER A 3 -17.01 -14.02 -14.47
N LYS A 4 -18.34 -13.92 -14.50
CA LYS A 4 -19.20 -14.55 -13.48
C LYS A 4 -19.06 -16.08 -13.49
N ASN A 5 -19.01 -16.70 -14.67
CA ASN A 5 -18.81 -18.15 -14.78
C ASN A 5 -17.44 -18.58 -14.27
N LEU A 6 -16.38 -17.82 -14.59
CA LEU A 6 -15.04 -18.07 -14.08
C LEU A 6 -14.95 -17.88 -12.56
N ALA A 7 -15.56 -16.83 -12.00
CA ALA A 7 -15.64 -16.62 -10.55
C ALA A 7 -16.36 -17.78 -9.84
N ASN A 8 -17.46 -18.28 -10.41
CA ASN A 8 -18.16 -19.46 -9.87
C ASN A 8 -17.30 -20.73 -9.93
N SER A 9 -16.53 -20.91 -11.01
CA SER A 9 -15.56 -22.02 -11.15
C SER A 9 -14.48 -21.94 -10.08
N ILE A 10 -13.89 -20.76 -9.87
CA ILE A 10 -12.90 -20.51 -8.81
C ILE A 10 -13.51 -20.82 -7.44
N ALA A 11 -14.72 -20.32 -7.15
CA ALA A 11 -15.41 -20.57 -5.88
C ALA A 11 -15.63 -22.07 -5.61
N PHE A 12 -16.01 -22.84 -6.63
CA PHE A 12 -16.16 -24.29 -6.52
C PHE A 12 -14.83 -25.01 -6.30
N GLN A 13 -13.76 -24.57 -6.95
CA GLN A 13 -12.43 -25.11 -6.72
C GLN A 13 -11.95 -24.81 -5.29
N LEU A 14 -12.15 -23.59 -4.77
CA LEU A 14 -11.81 -23.22 -3.39
C LEU A 14 -12.55 -24.09 -2.37
N PHE A 15 -13.81 -24.39 -2.64
CA PHE A 15 -14.58 -25.34 -1.84
C PHE A 15 -13.90 -26.72 -1.75
N LYS A 16 -13.43 -27.27 -2.88
CA LYS A 16 -12.69 -28.54 -2.91
C LYS A 16 -11.37 -28.48 -2.15
N VAL A 17 -10.65 -27.36 -2.23
CA VAL A 17 -9.43 -27.17 -1.45
C VAL A 17 -9.73 -27.22 0.04
N ARG A 18 -10.79 -26.54 0.47
CA ARG A 18 -11.21 -26.56 1.88
C ARG A 18 -11.54 -27.99 2.34
N GLU A 19 -12.26 -28.78 1.54
CA GLU A 19 -12.51 -30.20 1.84
C GLU A 19 -11.20 -31.01 1.94
N ASN A 20 -10.24 -30.76 1.05
CA ASN A 20 -8.93 -31.42 1.10
C ASN A 20 -8.14 -30.99 2.35
N LYS A 21 -8.14 -29.70 2.71
CA LYS A 21 -7.50 -29.21 3.94
C LYS A 21 -8.10 -29.88 5.18
N ILE A 22 -9.43 -30.07 5.24
CA ILE A 22 -10.08 -30.79 6.35
C ILE A 22 -9.56 -32.24 6.42
N LYS A 23 -9.48 -32.94 5.30
CA LYS A 23 -8.93 -34.32 5.25
C LYS A 23 -7.47 -34.39 5.71
N VAL A 24 -6.62 -33.43 5.34
CA VAL A 24 -5.24 -33.33 5.87
C VAL A 24 -5.27 -33.26 7.40
N HIS A 25 -6.12 -32.40 7.97
CA HIS A 25 -6.21 -32.24 9.42
C HIS A 25 -6.72 -33.51 10.11
N GLU A 26 -7.67 -34.22 9.52
CA GLU A 26 -8.16 -35.51 10.02
C GLU A 26 -7.04 -36.57 10.04
N ILE A 27 -6.24 -36.66 8.97
CA ILE A 27 -5.08 -37.56 8.89
C ILE A 27 -4.04 -37.22 9.96
N ILE A 28 -3.70 -35.93 10.13
CA ILE A 28 -2.77 -35.47 11.16
C ILE A 28 -3.30 -35.78 12.57
N GLY A 29 -4.61 -35.70 12.77
CA GLY A 29 -5.26 -36.10 14.03
C GLY A 29 -5.05 -37.59 14.32
N VAL A 30 -5.24 -38.46 13.32
CA VAL A 30 -5.06 -39.93 13.46
C VAL A 30 -3.60 -40.29 13.77
N LYS A 31 -2.63 -39.62 13.12
CA LYS A 31 -1.19 -39.78 13.39
C LYS A 31 -0.82 -39.68 14.87
N GLN A 32 -1.50 -38.82 15.64
CA GLN A 32 -1.22 -38.66 17.07
C GLN A 32 -1.53 -39.91 17.90
N PHE A 33 -2.24 -40.89 17.33
CA PHE A 33 -2.74 -42.07 18.03
C PHE A 33 -2.30 -43.41 17.41
N THR A 34 -1.54 -43.40 16.31
CA THR A 34 -1.14 -44.63 15.59
C THR A 34 0.34 -44.62 15.21
N ASP A 35 1.07 -45.72 15.46
CA ASP A 35 2.46 -45.93 15.02
C ASP A 35 2.58 -46.37 13.53
N ASP A 36 1.50 -46.25 12.75
CA ASP A 36 1.52 -46.57 11.31
C ASP A 36 2.03 -45.36 10.53
N ASP A 37 3.07 -45.52 9.69
CA ASP A 37 3.65 -44.45 8.86
C ASP A 37 2.95 -44.27 7.50
N SER A 38 1.90 -45.06 7.20
CA SER A 38 1.18 -45.00 5.92
C SER A 38 0.57 -43.61 5.62
N TRP A 39 0.26 -42.81 6.65
CA TRP A 39 -0.27 -41.45 6.52
C TRP A 39 0.71 -40.47 5.84
N ILE A 40 2.03 -40.70 5.93
CA ILE A 40 3.04 -39.79 5.35
C ILE A 40 2.87 -39.69 3.83
N VAL A 41 2.59 -40.82 3.18
CA VAL A 41 2.44 -40.88 1.73
C VAL A 41 1.16 -40.14 1.29
N GLU A 42 0.07 -40.29 2.05
CA GLU A 42 -1.19 -39.63 1.77
C GLU A 42 -1.12 -38.12 2.02
N GLU A 43 -0.48 -37.68 3.12
CA GLU A 43 -0.24 -36.27 3.43
C GLU A 43 0.59 -35.60 2.34
N ASN A 44 1.71 -36.20 1.92
CA ASN A 44 2.57 -35.64 0.87
C ASN A 44 1.82 -35.48 -0.45
N LYS A 45 1.04 -36.49 -0.85
CA LYS A 45 0.21 -36.43 -2.06
C LYS A 45 -0.85 -35.32 -1.98
N LEU A 46 -1.42 -35.09 -0.80
CA LEU A 46 -2.42 -34.06 -0.59
C LEU A 46 -1.79 -32.66 -0.60
N ASN A 47 -0.60 -32.50 -0.01
CA ASN A 47 0.18 -31.26 -0.05
C ASN A 47 0.63 -30.90 -1.47
N GLU A 48 1.14 -31.87 -2.25
CA GLU A 48 1.46 -31.66 -3.67
C GLU A 48 0.24 -31.21 -4.48
N SER A 49 -0.93 -31.80 -4.21
CA SER A 49 -2.20 -31.41 -4.81
C SER A 49 -2.60 -29.98 -4.42
N LEU A 50 -2.42 -29.58 -3.17
CA LEU A 50 -2.70 -28.23 -2.67
C LEU A 50 -1.83 -27.17 -3.36
N GLU A 51 -0.52 -27.43 -3.51
CA GLU A 51 0.39 -26.52 -4.21
C GLU A 51 0.09 -26.42 -5.71
N ALA A 52 -0.25 -27.55 -6.36
CA ALA A 52 -0.69 -27.52 -7.76
C ALA A 52 -1.96 -26.68 -7.94
N MET A 53 -2.93 -26.81 -7.02
CA MET A 53 -4.14 -26.01 -7.03
C MET A 53 -3.85 -24.52 -6.79
N ARG A 54 -2.92 -24.17 -5.90
CA ARG A 54 -2.50 -22.77 -5.66
C ARG A 54 -2.08 -22.08 -6.95
N LEU A 55 -1.22 -22.72 -7.75
CA LEU A 55 -0.76 -22.16 -9.04
C LEU A 55 -1.92 -21.98 -10.05
N ILE A 56 -2.87 -22.92 -10.06
CA ILE A 56 -4.06 -22.84 -10.91
C ILE A 56 -4.94 -21.66 -10.49
N PHE A 57 -5.17 -21.45 -9.19
CA PHE A 57 -5.95 -20.30 -8.70
C PHE A 57 -5.32 -18.97 -9.07
N GLN A 58 -4.01 -18.84 -8.89
CA GLN A 58 -3.32 -17.60 -9.23
C GLN A 58 -3.51 -17.26 -10.71
N LYS A 59 -3.42 -18.27 -11.59
CA LYS A 59 -3.68 -18.12 -13.02
C LYS A 59 -5.14 -17.76 -13.30
N ASP A 60 -6.10 -18.45 -12.69
CA ASP A 60 -7.53 -18.21 -12.89
C ASP A 60 -7.95 -16.83 -12.37
N LEU A 61 -7.38 -16.36 -11.26
CA LEU A 61 -7.61 -15.01 -10.72
C LEU A 61 -7.07 -13.91 -11.65
N LEU A 62 -5.90 -14.12 -12.26
CA LEU A 62 -5.36 -13.21 -13.27
C LEU A 62 -6.22 -13.18 -14.53
N GLU A 63 -6.71 -14.34 -14.97
CA GLU A 63 -7.63 -14.43 -16.10
C GLU A 63 -8.99 -13.78 -15.78
N LEU A 64 -9.51 -13.96 -14.56
CA LEU A 64 -10.73 -13.29 -14.10
C LEU A 64 -10.54 -11.78 -14.10
N LYS A 65 -9.39 -11.27 -13.64
CA LYS A 65 -9.07 -9.85 -13.73
C LYS A 65 -9.08 -9.35 -15.17
N ARG A 66 -8.47 -10.11 -16.10
CA ARG A 66 -8.44 -9.76 -17.52
C ARG A 66 -9.86 -9.70 -18.11
N LYS A 67 -10.65 -10.76 -17.93
CA LYS A 67 -12.03 -10.85 -18.43
C LYS A 67 -12.96 -9.82 -17.80
N SER A 68 -12.75 -9.48 -16.53
CA SER A 68 -13.60 -8.49 -15.83
C SER A 68 -13.59 -7.11 -16.48
N LEU A 69 -12.52 -6.76 -17.21
CA LEU A 69 -12.44 -5.52 -18.00
C LEU A 69 -13.38 -5.51 -19.20
N GLU A 70 -13.71 -6.69 -19.75
CA GLU A 70 -14.54 -6.81 -20.96
C GLU A 70 -16.03 -6.74 -20.63
N ASP A 71 -16.43 -7.22 -19.44
CA ASP A 71 -17.83 -7.30 -19.03
C ASP A 71 -18.17 -6.53 -17.74
N ASP A 72 -17.30 -5.59 -17.33
CA ASP A 72 -17.42 -4.76 -16.12
C ASP A 72 -17.77 -5.57 -14.86
N TYR A 73 -17.26 -6.79 -14.76
CA TYR A 73 -17.56 -7.68 -13.65
C TYR A 73 -16.77 -7.30 -12.39
N TYR A 74 -17.45 -6.70 -11.43
CA TYR A 74 -16.84 -6.38 -10.15
C TYR A 74 -16.52 -7.64 -9.32
N PHE A 75 -15.27 -7.71 -8.85
CA PHE A 75 -14.83 -8.52 -7.71
C PHE A 75 -13.74 -7.75 -6.95
N PHE A 76 -13.36 -8.16 -5.74
CA PHE A 76 -12.51 -7.33 -4.87
C PHE A 76 -11.17 -6.93 -5.52
N ASP A 77 -10.49 -7.85 -6.21
CA ASP A 77 -9.20 -7.59 -6.90
C ASP A 77 -9.34 -7.26 -8.41
N CYS A 78 -10.55 -6.92 -8.88
CA CYS A 78 -10.78 -6.43 -10.26
C CYS A 78 -9.91 -5.20 -10.56
N SER A 79 -9.76 -4.85 -11.84
CA SER A 79 -9.01 -3.65 -12.24
C SER A 79 -9.58 -2.36 -11.61
N PHE A 80 -8.75 -1.32 -11.51
CA PHE A 80 -9.23 -0.02 -11.03
C PHE A 80 -10.32 0.58 -11.93
N GLN A 81 -10.23 0.33 -13.24
CA GLN A 81 -11.23 0.79 -14.21
C GLN A 81 -12.60 0.12 -13.99
N VAL A 82 -12.63 -1.21 -13.80
CA VAL A 82 -13.88 -1.92 -13.49
C VAL A 82 -14.49 -1.40 -12.19
N TYR A 83 -13.65 -1.16 -11.18
CA TYR A 83 -14.08 -0.57 -9.93
C TYR A 83 -14.77 0.79 -10.12
N THR A 84 -14.15 1.71 -10.87
CA THR A 84 -14.74 3.04 -11.13
C THR A 84 -16.03 2.94 -11.95
N ASN A 85 -16.07 2.06 -12.95
CA ASN A 85 -17.25 1.86 -13.81
C ASN A 85 -18.46 1.35 -13.00
N THR A 86 -18.20 0.48 -12.02
CA THR A 86 -19.24 -0.14 -11.19
C THR A 86 -19.58 0.65 -9.92
N TYR A 87 -18.87 1.73 -9.63
CA TYR A 87 -19.02 2.51 -8.39
C TYR A 87 -20.49 2.93 -8.13
N GLN A 88 -21.15 3.53 -9.11
CA GLN A 88 -22.53 4.03 -8.96
C GLN A 88 -23.55 2.90 -8.76
N HIS A 89 -23.34 1.76 -9.41
CA HIS A 89 -24.18 0.58 -9.18
C HIS A 89 -24.06 0.10 -7.74
N ARG A 90 -22.83 -0.01 -7.24
CA ARG A 90 -22.54 -0.50 -5.89
C ARG A 90 -23.03 0.46 -4.81
N PHE A 91 -23.00 1.76 -5.07
CA PHE A 91 -23.61 2.74 -4.18
C PHE A 91 -25.13 2.53 -4.08
N ARG A 92 -25.83 2.30 -5.20
CA ARG A 92 -27.27 1.99 -5.18
C ARG A 92 -27.58 0.71 -4.41
N GLU A 93 -26.83 -0.36 -4.65
CA GLU A 93 -26.98 -1.62 -3.89
C GLU A 93 -26.78 -1.42 -2.38
N PHE A 94 -25.86 -0.53 -1.99
CA PHE A 94 -25.66 -0.17 -0.60
C PHE A 94 -26.84 0.62 -0.02
N GLN A 95 -27.41 1.56 -0.78
CA GLN A 95 -28.60 2.32 -0.37
C GLN A 95 -29.86 1.44 -0.25
N ASP A 96 -30.02 0.46 -1.14
CA ASP A 96 -31.14 -0.51 -1.07
C ASP A 96 -31.11 -1.32 0.25
N GLN A 97 -29.93 -1.47 0.86
CA GLN A 97 -29.74 -2.13 2.14
C GLN A 97 -29.73 -1.15 3.33
N ASN A 98 -29.54 0.15 3.08
CA ASN A 98 -29.37 1.20 4.08
C ASN A 98 -30.11 2.48 3.63
N TYR A 99 -31.43 2.52 3.83
CA TYR A 99 -32.33 3.52 3.23
C TYR A 99 -31.94 4.99 3.49
N ASP A 100 -31.38 5.29 4.66
CA ASP A 100 -30.99 6.66 5.06
C ASP A 100 -29.52 6.95 4.78
N ALA A 101 -28.79 6.03 4.14
CA ALA A 101 -27.36 6.18 3.94
C ALA A 101 -27.04 7.16 2.80
N GLU A 102 -26.09 8.04 3.10
CA GLU A 102 -25.55 8.98 2.12
C GLU A 102 -24.29 8.41 1.44
N GLN A 103 -23.75 9.16 0.49
CA GLN A 103 -22.56 8.73 -0.26
C GLN A 103 -21.33 8.60 0.66
N GLU A 104 -21.26 9.42 1.70
CA GLU A 104 -20.22 9.48 2.70
C GLU A 104 -20.20 8.18 3.53
N ASP A 105 -21.35 7.62 3.84
CA ASP A 105 -21.47 6.35 4.57
C ASP A 105 -21.00 5.18 3.70
N PHE A 106 -21.39 5.18 2.42
CA PHE A 106 -20.90 4.20 1.46
C PHE A 106 -19.37 4.29 1.28
N LEU A 107 -18.82 5.50 1.19
CA LEU A 107 -17.38 5.71 1.07
C LEU A 107 -16.62 5.19 2.31
N LYS A 108 -17.11 5.47 3.52
CA LYS A 108 -16.52 4.93 4.76
C LYS A 108 -16.54 3.41 4.78
N TYR A 109 -17.69 2.80 4.46
CA TYR A 109 -17.83 1.35 4.33
C TYR A 109 -16.85 0.77 3.31
N GLU A 110 -16.72 1.39 2.14
CA GLU A 110 -15.82 0.95 1.09
C GLU A 110 -14.34 1.07 1.47
N ILE A 111 -13.96 2.14 2.18
CA ILE A 111 -12.62 2.32 2.72
C ILE A 111 -12.33 1.19 3.70
N GLU A 112 -13.19 0.96 4.68
CA GLU A 112 -13.01 -0.14 5.65
C GLU A 112 -12.83 -1.49 4.96
N LYS A 113 -13.65 -1.75 3.95
CA LYS A 113 -13.57 -2.97 3.13
C LYS A 113 -12.20 -3.12 2.45
N HIS A 114 -11.69 -2.07 1.80
CA HIS A 114 -10.44 -2.14 1.04
C HIS A 114 -9.18 -2.04 1.89
N PHE A 115 -9.28 -1.57 3.12
CA PHE A 115 -8.17 -1.60 4.09
C PHE A 115 -8.11 -2.91 4.89
N ARG A 116 -9.08 -3.81 4.70
CA ARG A 116 -9.12 -5.16 5.30
C ARG A 116 -9.26 -6.25 4.23
N PRO A 117 -8.26 -6.41 3.34
CA PRO A 117 -8.37 -7.33 2.22
C PRO A 117 -8.62 -8.78 2.64
N PHE A 118 -8.04 -9.25 3.74
CA PHE A 118 -8.19 -10.66 4.18
C PHE A 118 -9.63 -11.01 4.60
N GLN A 119 -10.43 -10.01 4.97
CA GLN A 119 -11.84 -10.21 5.34
C GLN A 119 -12.79 -10.09 4.15
N ASN A 120 -12.31 -9.54 3.03
CA ASN A 120 -13.15 -9.08 1.94
C ASN A 120 -12.83 -9.73 0.59
N ARG A 121 -11.76 -10.53 0.52
CA ARG A 121 -11.41 -11.39 -0.62
C ARG A 121 -12.13 -12.73 -0.52
N PHE A 122 -13.40 -12.75 -0.90
CA PHE A 122 -14.15 -14.01 -0.99
C PHE A 122 -15.03 -14.06 -2.23
N PHE A 123 -15.30 -15.29 -2.68
CA PHE A 123 -16.40 -15.59 -3.59
C PHE A 123 -17.52 -16.30 -2.84
N TRP A 124 -18.75 -16.21 -3.36
CA TRP A 124 -19.86 -17.00 -2.84
C TRP A 124 -19.93 -18.33 -3.59
N HIS A 125 -19.99 -19.44 -2.86
CA HIS A 125 -20.36 -20.73 -3.40
C HIS A 125 -21.55 -21.26 -2.61
N LYS A 126 -22.71 -21.37 -3.28
CA LYS A 126 -24.00 -21.60 -2.62
C LYS A 126 -24.26 -20.48 -1.59
N GLU A 127 -24.28 -20.79 -0.30
CA GLU A 127 -24.53 -19.84 0.80
C GLU A 127 -23.27 -19.59 1.65
N GLU A 128 -22.11 -20.09 1.20
CA GLU A 128 -20.87 -20.01 1.96
C GLU A 128 -19.85 -19.09 1.28
N LYS A 129 -19.07 -18.38 2.11
CA LYS A 129 -17.94 -17.55 1.66
C LYS A 129 -16.71 -18.44 1.46
N MET A 130 -16.13 -18.34 0.28
CA MET A 130 -14.88 -18.99 -0.10
C MET A 130 -13.78 -17.94 -0.13
N ASP A 131 -12.98 -17.90 0.93
CA ASP A 131 -11.82 -17.01 1.05
C ASP A 131 -10.77 -17.38 -0.01
N TYR A 132 -10.24 -16.37 -0.70
CA TYR A 132 -9.15 -16.55 -1.66
C TYR A 132 -7.92 -15.69 -1.35
N SER A 133 -7.86 -15.08 -0.16
CA SER A 133 -6.80 -14.16 0.26
C SER A 133 -5.40 -14.75 0.11
N GLU A 134 -5.22 -16.00 0.54
CA GLU A 134 -3.93 -16.73 0.47
C GLU A 134 -3.41 -16.90 -0.97
N TYR A 135 -4.31 -16.86 -1.96
CA TYR A 135 -3.95 -17.01 -3.38
C TYR A 135 -3.71 -15.66 -4.08
N ALA A 136 -4.18 -14.56 -3.48
CA ALA A 136 -4.08 -13.22 -4.06
C ALA A 136 -2.87 -12.41 -3.57
N GLU A 137 -2.32 -12.75 -2.39
CA GLU A 137 -1.29 -11.95 -1.71
C GLU A 137 0.01 -11.81 -2.52
N ASP A 138 0.47 -12.90 -3.14
CA ASP A 138 1.71 -12.94 -3.93
C ASP A 138 1.60 -12.24 -5.30
N ILE A 139 0.40 -11.80 -5.69
CA ILE A 139 0.16 -11.22 -7.00
C ILE A 139 0.31 -9.70 -6.92
N ASN A 140 1.51 -9.21 -7.25
CA ASN A 140 1.87 -7.79 -7.24
C ASN A 140 0.83 -6.87 -7.90
N CYS A 141 0.18 -7.30 -8.99
CA CYS A 141 -0.79 -6.47 -9.70
C CYS A 141 -2.08 -6.22 -8.90
N PHE A 142 -2.45 -7.10 -7.96
CA PHE A 142 -3.58 -6.90 -7.06
C PHE A 142 -3.25 -5.84 -6.01
N ASN A 143 -2.06 -5.87 -5.41
CA ASN A 143 -1.60 -4.87 -4.44
C ASN A 143 -1.56 -3.45 -5.05
N ILE A 144 -1.07 -3.31 -6.29
CA ILE A 144 -1.09 -2.03 -7.01
C ILE A 144 -2.53 -1.53 -7.20
N THR A 145 -3.44 -2.43 -7.55
CA THR A 145 -4.84 -2.08 -7.82
C THR A 145 -5.59 -1.73 -6.54
N LEU A 146 -5.32 -2.45 -5.45
CA LEU A 146 -5.85 -2.18 -4.12
C LEU A 146 -5.47 -0.77 -3.65
N ARG A 147 -4.17 -0.40 -3.76
CA ARG A 147 -3.69 0.94 -3.41
C ARG A 147 -4.37 2.05 -4.22
N LYS A 148 -4.59 1.82 -5.52
CA LYS A 148 -5.32 2.78 -6.38
C LYS A 148 -6.76 2.97 -5.91
N LYS A 149 -7.46 1.88 -5.56
CA LYS A 149 -8.84 1.93 -5.03
C LYS A 149 -8.89 2.67 -3.69
N GLN A 150 -7.99 2.33 -2.76
CA GLN A 150 -7.87 3.00 -1.47
C GLN A 150 -7.64 4.52 -1.64
N HIS A 151 -6.70 4.92 -2.49
CA HIS A 151 -6.41 6.32 -2.75
C HIS A 151 -7.61 7.06 -3.37
N TYR A 152 -8.26 6.44 -4.36
CA TYR A 152 -9.46 6.99 -5.00
C TYR A 152 -10.59 7.23 -3.97
N LEU A 153 -10.86 6.23 -3.13
CA LEU A 153 -11.90 6.32 -2.11
C LEU A 153 -11.61 7.39 -1.05
N VAL A 154 -10.38 7.44 -0.55
CA VAL A 154 -9.96 8.46 0.43
C VAL A 154 -10.08 9.86 -0.16
N ASN A 155 -9.69 10.06 -1.43
CA ASN A 155 -9.84 11.35 -2.09
C ASN A 155 -11.32 11.73 -2.28
N LEU A 156 -12.17 10.80 -2.72
CA LEU A 156 -13.61 11.06 -2.83
C LEU A 156 -14.21 11.47 -1.48
N LEU A 157 -13.83 10.78 -0.40
CA LEU A 157 -14.32 11.10 0.94
C LEU A 157 -13.77 12.47 1.42
N LYS A 158 -12.52 12.78 1.07
CA LYS A 158 -11.92 14.09 1.31
C LYS A 158 -12.65 15.24 0.61
N ASP A 159 -13.04 15.04 -0.64
CA ASP A 159 -13.84 16.01 -1.40
C ASP A 159 -15.23 16.25 -0.78
N LYS A 160 -15.71 15.32 0.07
CA LYS A 160 -16.92 15.46 0.89
C LYS A 160 -16.70 16.09 2.26
N GLY A 161 -15.51 16.63 2.54
CA GLY A 161 -15.26 17.32 3.80
C GLY A 161 -14.80 16.41 4.95
N TRP A 162 -14.31 15.20 4.67
CA TRP A 162 -13.88 14.23 5.67
C TRP A 162 -12.39 13.91 5.58
N SER A 163 -11.73 13.69 6.71
CA SER A 163 -10.39 13.12 6.80
C SER A 163 -10.49 11.63 7.10
N THR A 164 -9.45 10.89 6.69
CA THR A 164 -9.31 9.46 6.98
C THR A 164 -7.92 9.24 7.54
N LYS A 165 -7.85 8.66 8.75
CA LYS A 165 -6.59 8.25 9.36
C LYS A 165 -6.58 6.73 9.46
N VAL A 166 -5.49 6.12 9.00
CA VAL A 166 -5.29 4.67 9.01
C VAL A 166 -4.09 4.37 9.87
N GLU A 167 -4.31 3.60 10.93
CA GLU A 167 -3.27 3.17 11.86
C GLU A 167 -3.10 1.66 11.76
N ILE A 168 -1.89 1.22 11.38
CA ILE A 168 -1.51 -0.19 11.44
C ILE A 168 -1.03 -0.44 12.86
N LEU A 169 -1.86 -1.14 13.64
CA LEU A 169 -1.50 -1.61 14.96
C LEU A 169 -0.44 -2.70 14.81
N LYS A 170 0.62 -2.62 15.62
CA LYS A 170 1.54 -3.75 15.75
C LYS A 170 0.78 -4.85 16.50
N PRO A 171 0.69 -6.07 15.96
CA PRO A 171 0.03 -7.16 16.67
C PRO A 171 0.69 -7.31 18.04
N SER A 172 -0.13 -7.30 19.09
CA SER A 172 0.39 -7.63 20.42
C SER A 172 0.77 -9.12 20.46
N GLU A 173 1.73 -9.50 21.31
CA GLU A 173 2.19 -10.90 21.43
C GLU A 173 1.02 -11.87 21.73
N THR A 174 -0.05 -11.39 22.38
CA THR A 174 -1.28 -12.13 22.69
C THR A 174 -2.25 -12.27 21.52
N GLU A 175 -2.21 -11.40 20.50
CA GLU A 175 -3.13 -11.41 19.35
C GLU A 175 -2.63 -12.29 18.19
N LEU A 176 -1.34 -12.67 18.19
CA LEU A 176 -0.76 -13.59 17.20
C LEU A 176 -1.39 -14.99 17.23
N ILE A 177 -2.06 -15.36 18.33
CA ILE A 177 -2.61 -16.70 18.56
C ILE A 177 -3.98 -16.88 17.87
N ASN A 178 -4.71 -15.78 17.61
CA ASN A 178 -6.03 -15.81 16.97
C ASN A 178 -5.93 -15.20 15.57
N ASN A 179 -5.49 -16.00 14.60
CA ASN A 179 -5.53 -15.68 13.17
C ASN A 179 -6.79 -14.88 12.78
N SER A 180 -6.63 -13.82 11.98
CA SER A 180 -7.67 -13.19 11.13
C SER A 180 -8.17 -11.77 11.48
N LEU A 181 -7.35 -10.91 12.08
CA LEU A 181 -7.64 -9.48 12.05
C LEU A 181 -6.44 -8.73 11.47
N ASP A 182 -6.63 -8.17 10.27
CA ASP A 182 -5.81 -7.07 9.80
C ASP A 182 -5.83 -6.01 10.90
N PRO A 183 -4.70 -5.72 11.56
CA PRO A 183 -4.66 -4.88 12.74
C PRO A 183 -4.71 -3.41 12.27
N VAL A 184 -5.79 -3.04 11.58
CA VAL A 184 -5.97 -1.73 10.97
C VAL A 184 -7.15 -1.05 11.63
N THR A 185 -6.82 0.03 12.33
CA THR A 185 -7.81 0.99 12.85
C THR A 185 -7.97 2.11 11.84
N ILE A 186 -9.22 2.38 11.47
CA ILE A 186 -9.57 3.44 10.52
C ILE A 186 -10.46 4.41 11.28
N THR A 187 -10.08 5.68 11.30
CA THR A 187 -10.88 6.74 11.91
C THR A 187 -11.24 7.78 10.86
N PHE A 188 -12.49 8.23 10.92
CA PHE A 188 -13.04 9.25 10.05
C PHE A 188 -13.41 10.47 10.90
N SER A 189 -13.00 11.65 10.46
CA SER A 189 -13.38 12.90 11.14
C SER A 189 -13.71 13.98 10.12
N PRO A 190 -14.67 14.87 10.41
CA PRO A 190 -14.88 16.07 9.60
C PRO A 190 -13.59 16.92 9.51
N LEU A 191 -13.23 17.39 8.31
CA LEU A 191 -12.05 18.23 8.07
C LEU A 191 -12.11 19.56 8.83
N GLU A 192 -13.32 20.07 9.11
CA GLU A 192 -13.52 21.27 9.92
C GLU A 192 -12.96 21.12 11.34
N LEU A 193 -13.06 19.91 11.91
CA LEU A 193 -12.57 19.61 13.26
C LEU A 193 -11.05 19.41 13.31
N GLU A 194 -10.43 18.88 12.26
CA GLU A 194 -8.97 18.80 12.17
C GLU A 194 -8.31 20.18 12.09
N ASN A 195 -8.92 21.10 11.33
CA ASN A 195 -8.43 22.47 11.22
C ASN A 195 -8.58 23.27 12.53
N PHE A 196 -9.59 22.98 13.35
CA PHE A 196 -9.74 23.56 14.69
C PHE A 196 -8.75 22.96 15.71
N SER A 197 -8.53 21.64 15.68
CA SER A 197 -7.56 20.96 16.55
C SER A 197 -6.12 21.40 16.24
N ALA A 198 -5.74 21.45 14.95
CA ALA A 198 -4.41 21.85 14.50
C ALA A 198 -4.05 23.30 14.85
N LYS A 199 -5.05 24.19 14.96
CA LYS A 199 -4.85 25.59 15.35
C LYS A 199 -4.67 25.80 16.85
N THR A 200 -5.03 24.80 17.67
CA THR A 200 -4.97 24.88 19.13
C THR A 200 -3.81 24.06 19.73
N LEU A 201 -3.23 23.13 18.97
CA LEU A 201 -2.14 22.22 19.39
C LEU A 201 -0.83 22.45 18.62
N SER A 202 -0.56 23.69 18.19
CA SER A 202 0.78 24.08 17.73
C SER A 202 1.74 24.12 18.93
N ASN A 203 2.22 22.94 19.35
CA ASN A 203 3.55 22.72 19.90
C ASN A 203 3.73 21.20 20.10
N ASP A 204 4.59 20.64 19.28
CA ASP A 204 5.18 19.31 19.38
C ASP A 204 4.29 18.10 19.00
N SER A 205 4.65 17.47 17.87
CA SER A 205 4.43 16.04 17.53
C SER A 205 3.32 15.62 16.55
N ILE A 206 3.07 16.35 15.46
CA ILE A 206 2.49 15.71 14.26
C ILE A 206 3.62 15.29 13.32
N LEU A 207 3.67 13.98 13.05
CA LEU A 207 4.51 13.31 12.04
C LEU A 207 4.47 14.10 10.73
N SER A 208 5.57 14.76 10.41
CA SER A 208 5.71 15.53 9.19
C SER A 208 5.66 14.59 7.99
N ASP A 209 4.82 14.86 6.98
CA ASP A 209 4.89 14.26 5.63
C ASP A 209 6.24 14.48 4.92
N LYS A 210 7.19 15.13 5.60
CA LYS A 210 8.55 15.36 5.15
C LYS A 210 9.37 14.08 5.23
N ILE A 211 10.19 13.89 4.20
CA ILE A 211 11.16 12.81 4.13
C ILE A 211 12.13 12.93 5.31
N LYS A 212 12.28 11.86 6.08
CA LYS A 212 13.29 11.79 7.14
C LYS A 212 14.69 11.73 6.50
N TRP A 213 15.44 12.81 6.65
CA TRP A 213 16.86 12.84 6.27
C TRP A 213 17.72 12.46 7.47
N ASN A 214 18.49 11.38 7.34
CA ASN A 214 19.33 10.89 8.43
C ASN A 214 20.70 11.60 8.50
N GLY A 215 21.08 12.33 7.46
CA GLY A 215 22.35 13.06 7.41
C GLY A 215 22.28 14.46 8.04
N GLY A 216 23.44 15.10 8.15
CA GLY A 216 23.54 16.51 8.53
C GLY A 216 23.14 17.46 7.39
N PRO A 217 22.87 18.75 7.69
CA PRO A 217 22.61 19.77 6.67
C PRO A 217 23.73 19.94 5.64
N ALA A 218 24.98 19.77 6.08
CA ALA A 218 26.15 19.81 5.20
C ALA A 218 26.11 18.69 4.15
N GLN A 219 25.70 17.48 4.56
CA GLN A 219 25.59 16.33 3.67
C GLN A 219 24.46 16.51 2.67
N LEU A 220 23.29 16.98 3.14
CA LEU A 220 22.16 17.25 2.24
C LEU A 220 22.51 18.33 1.21
N GLY A 221 23.05 19.47 1.68
CA GLY A 221 23.43 20.57 0.80
C GLY A 221 24.46 20.14 -0.24
N PHE A 222 25.51 19.44 0.18
CA PHE A 222 26.55 18.94 -0.72
C PHE A 222 25.98 17.98 -1.77
N ILE A 223 25.22 16.96 -1.35
CA ILE A 223 24.65 15.95 -2.27
C ILE A 223 23.70 16.61 -3.27
N PHE A 224 22.70 17.36 -2.81
CA PHE A 224 21.71 17.97 -3.70
C PHE A 224 22.33 19.01 -4.63
N ARG A 225 23.37 19.71 -4.20
CA ARG A 225 24.09 20.62 -5.08
C ARG A 225 24.82 19.86 -6.19
N ASN A 226 25.52 18.78 -5.88
CA ASN A 226 26.20 17.99 -6.91
C ASN A 226 25.22 17.28 -7.83
N LEU A 227 24.06 16.84 -7.35
CA LEU A 227 22.99 16.30 -8.21
C LEU A 227 22.52 17.33 -9.26
N VAL A 228 22.49 18.62 -8.90
CA VAL A 228 22.18 19.69 -9.86
C VAL A 228 23.31 19.88 -10.87
N GLU A 229 24.57 19.94 -10.42
CA GLU A 229 25.73 20.14 -11.31
C GLU A 229 25.90 18.98 -12.30
N GLU A 230 25.62 17.75 -11.87
CA GLU A 230 25.66 16.56 -12.71
C GLU A 230 24.40 16.41 -13.60
N GLY A 231 23.39 17.28 -13.44
CA GLY A 231 22.17 17.27 -14.24
C GLY A 231 21.16 16.18 -13.88
N TYR A 232 21.25 15.61 -12.68
CA TYR A 232 20.27 14.64 -12.18
C TYR A 232 18.94 15.28 -11.80
N ILE A 233 18.96 16.54 -11.35
CA ILE A 233 17.77 17.27 -10.89
C ILE A 233 17.83 18.74 -11.32
N ASP A 234 16.67 19.33 -11.57
CA ASP A 234 16.53 20.76 -11.77
C ASP A 234 16.53 21.51 -10.44
N SER A 235 16.97 22.77 -10.46
CA SER A 235 16.97 23.67 -9.31
C SER A 235 16.26 24.98 -9.63
N PRO A 236 15.72 25.69 -8.61
CA PRO A 236 15.20 27.03 -8.83
C PRO A 236 16.35 27.96 -9.25
N VAL A 237 16.16 28.69 -10.34
CA VAL A 237 17.16 29.60 -10.91
C VAL A 237 16.83 31.07 -10.66
N THR A 238 17.83 31.94 -10.68
CA THR A 238 17.68 33.40 -10.70
C THR A 238 17.30 33.88 -12.09
N LYS A 239 17.08 35.20 -12.25
CA LYS A 239 16.82 35.80 -13.57
C LYS A 239 18.03 35.66 -14.50
N GLU A 240 19.23 35.56 -13.93
CA GLU A 240 20.49 35.34 -14.66
C GLU A 240 20.74 33.86 -15.01
N GLY A 241 19.87 32.94 -14.59
CA GLY A 241 20.01 31.50 -14.85
C GLY A 241 20.89 30.75 -13.86
N GLU A 242 21.42 31.42 -12.83
CA GLU A 242 22.20 30.79 -11.77
C GLU A 242 21.32 30.12 -10.72
N VAL A 243 21.84 29.15 -9.98
CA VAL A 243 21.05 28.46 -8.95
C VAL A 243 20.74 29.38 -7.77
N ASN A 244 19.45 29.58 -7.53
CA ASN A 244 18.94 30.34 -6.41
C ASN A 244 19.00 29.49 -5.13
N CYS A 245 20.17 29.46 -4.48
CA CYS A 245 20.44 28.67 -3.29
C CYS A 245 19.46 28.95 -2.13
N SER A 246 18.93 30.16 -2.02
CA SER A 246 17.96 30.53 -0.98
C SER A 246 16.57 29.97 -1.24
N ALA A 247 16.13 29.96 -2.50
CA ALA A 247 14.88 29.31 -2.89
C ALA A 247 15.02 27.78 -2.79
N PHE A 248 16.17 27.24 -3.20
CA PHE A 248 16.44 25.81 -3.16
C PHE A 248 16.45 25.27 -1.72
N ALA A 249 17.10 25.98 -0.79
CA ALA A 249 17.10 25.63 0.63
C ALA A 249 15.68 25.62 1.24
N ARG A 250 14.79 26.51 0.80
CA ARG A 250 13.39 26.54 1.26
C ARG A 250 12.63 25.30 0.80
N GLN A 251 12.75 24.93 -0.47
CA GLN A 251 12.14 23.70 -1.00
C GLN A 251 12.63 22.45 -0.27
N LEU A 252 13.94 22.37 -0.01
CA LEU A 252 14.51 21.22 0.72
C LEU A 252 13.98 21.14 2.16
N ILE A 253 13.85 22.26 2.87
CA ILE A 253 13.27 22.26 4.23
C ILE A 253 11.77 22.00 4.23
N GLU A 254 11.07 22.35 3.16
CA GLU A 254 9.65 22.04 2.97
C GLU A 254 9.43 20.52 2.83
N HIS A 255 10.32 19.83 2.11
CA HIS A 255 10.16 18.40 1.83
C HIS A 255 10.94 17.46 2.75
N PHE A 256 11.93 17.94 3.50
CA PHE A 256 12.76 17.12 4.39
C PHE A 256 12.68 17.55 5.85
N ASN A 257 12.67 16.57 6.75
CA ASN A 257 12.74 16.81 8.19
C ASN A 257 14.19 17.13 8.58
N LEU A 258 14.52 18.43 8.61
CA LEU A 258 15.87 18.93 8.84
C LEU A 258 15.92 19.84 10.07
N LYS A 259 16.88 19.59 10.96
CA LYS A 259 17.20 20.47 12.09
C LYS A 259 18.13 21.61 11.64
N THR A 260 17.66 22.46 10.74
CA THR A 260 18.43 23.62 10.25
C THR A 260 17.52 24.74 9.74
N THR A 261 18.10 25.91 9.46
CA THR A 261 17.39 27.04 8.88
C THR A 261 17.68 27.14 7.38
N PRO A 262 16.78 27.73 6.56
CA PRO A 262 17.05 27.93 5.13
C PRO A 262 18.34 28.70 4.86
N ALA A 263 18.64 29.70 5.70
CA ALA A 263 19.87 30.48 5.59
C ALA A 263 21.13 29.66 5.84
N SER A 264 21.09 28.72 6.80
CA SER A 264 22.22 27.82 7.09
C SER A 264 22.40 26.78 5.99
N LEU A 265 21.29 26.20 5.50
CA LEU A 265 21.34 25.21 4.42
C LEU A 265 21.83 25.82 3.09
N ALA A 266 21.42 27.05 2.78
CA ALA A 266 21.85 27.75 1.57
C ALA A 266 23.38 27.90 1.46
N LYS A 267 24.10 27.97 2.59
CA LYS A 267 25.58 28.02 2.59
C LYS A 267 26.20 26.72 2.06
N TYR A 268 25.57 25.58 2.32
CA TYR A 268 26.01 24.27 1.82
C TYR A 268 25.47 23.95 0.42
N LEU A 269 24.66 24.82 -0.18
CA LEU A 269 24.22 24.70 -1.58
C LEU A 269 25.04 25.60 -2.51
N ASN A 270 25.73 26.61 -1.97
CA ASN A 270 26.49 27.57 -2.75
C ASN A 270 27.95 27.12 -2.91
N LEU A 271 28.38 26.83 -4.15
CA LEU A 271 29.74 26.36 -4.47
C LEU A 271 30.84 27.34 -4.02
N GLN A 272 30.55 28.64 -3.97
CA GLN A 272 31.51 29.69 -3.63
C GLN A 272 31.58 29.94 -2.12
N ASN A 273 30.82 29.19 -1.31
CA ASN A 273 30.81 29.37 0.13
C ASN A 273 31.85 28.46 0.79
N SER A 274 32.59 29.01 1.77
CA SER A 274 33.58 28.25 2.53
C SER A 274 33.00 27.02 3.23
N LYS A 275 31.70 27.03 3.58
CA LYS A 275 31.01 25.87 4.16
C LYS A 275 30.76 24.75 3.17
N PHE A 276 30.53 25.07 1.89
CA PHE A 276 30.46 24.07 0.83
C PHE A 276 31.82 23.43 0.60
N GLU A 277 32.89 24.24 0.51
CA GLU A 277 34.26 23.73 0.34
C GLU A 277 34.68 22.83 1.50
N GLU A 278 34.34 23.19 2.74
CA GLU A 278 34.59 22.38 3.92
C GLU A 278 33.87 21.03 3.83
N ALA A 279 32.59 21.03 3.47
CA ALA A 279 31.83 19.80 3.25
C ALA A 279 32.45 18.96 2.12
N SER A 280 32.80 19.58 0.99
CA SER A 280 33.44 18.92 -0.15
C SER A 280 34.74 18.22 0.23
N ARG A 281 35.61 18.87 1.03
CA ARG A 281 36.84 18.24 1.51
C ARG A 281 36.57 17.00 2.37
N ASN A 282 35.57 17.07 3.25
CA ASN A 282 35.20 15.94 4.11
C ASN A 282 34.61 14.77 3.30
N PHE A 283 33.84 15.04 2.25
CA PHE A 283 33.32 13.98 1.37
C PHE A 283 34.43 13.34 0.53
N LEU A 284 35.36 14.14 0.01
CA LEU A 284 36.50 13.65 -0.76
C LEU A 284 37.47 12.82 0.11
N SER A 285 37.66 13.17 1.38
CA SER A 285 38.50 12.37 2.29
C SER A 285 37.92 10.99 2.61
N GLU A 286 36.60 10.83 2.44
CA GLU A 286 35.87 9.58 2.67
C GLU A 286 35.61 8.80 1.37
N ASP A 287 36.27 9.20 0.26
CA ASP A 287 36.12 8.59 -1.07
C ASP A 287 34.66 8.51 -1.56
N PHE A 288 33.83 9.47 -1.15
CA PHE A 288 32.45 9.55 -1.60
C PHE A 288 32.39 10.05 -3.04
N ASN A 289 31.68 9.31 -3.89
CA ASN A 289 31.42 9.70 -5.27
C ASN A 289 29.96 9.47 -5.65
N LEU A 290 29.37 10.41 -6.41
CA LEU A 290 28.08 10.21 -7.06
C LEU A 290 28.29 9.45 -8.38
N PRO A 291 27.39 8.54 -8.79
CA PRO A 291 27.49 7.91 -10.09
C PRO A 291 27.47 8.94 -11.23
N ASP A 292 28.22 8.74 -12.31
CA ASP A 292 28.10 9.55 -13.52
C ASP A 292 26.82 9.19 -14.29
N ILE A 293 26.06 10.16 -14.80
CA ILE A 293 24.88 9.92 -15.68
C ILE A 293 25.23 9.01 -16.87
N ARG A 294 26.49 9.03 -17.31
CA ARG A 294 26.97 8.28 -18.49
C ARG A 294 27.43 6.85 -18.21
N ARG A 295 27.56 6.43 -16.94
CA ARG A 295 28.06 5.09 -16.56
C ARG A 295 26.96 4.09 -16.17
N VAL A 296 25.70 4.39 -16.49
CA VAL A 296 24.65 3.38 -16.44
C VAL A 296 24.59 2.69 -17.80
N SER A 297 25.46 1.69 -18.00
CA SER A 297 25.44 0.74 -19.12
C SER A 297 25.19 -0.65 -18.60
#